data_AF-A0A353XZQ9-F1
#
_entry.id   AF-A0A353XZQ9-F1
#
_cell.length_a   1.000
_cell.length_b   1.000
_cell.length_c   1.000
_cell.angle_alpha   90.00
_cell.angle_beta   90.00
_cell.angle_gamma   90.00
#
_symmetry.space_group_name_H-M   'P 1'
#
loop_
_entity.id
_entity.type
_entity.pdbx_description
1 polymer ?
#
loop_
_entity_poly.entity_id
_entity_poly.type
_entity_poly.pdbx_seq_one_letter_code
_entity_poly.pdbx_strand_id
1 'polypeptide(L)' 'QQKISGCFRSMQGARIFCRVRSYLSTCRKHGMTATQALTLLFEGKSPDFMKMDEA' A
#
# COMPACT_ATOMS: atom_id res chain seq x y z
N GLN A 1 -15.20 26.04 10.25
CA GLN A 1 -14.63 25.00 9.36
C GLN A 1 -15.67 23.88 9.21
N GLN A 2 -16.14 23.57 8.00
CA GLN A 2 -17.17 22.53 7.78
C GLN A 2 -16.55 21.13 7.93
N LYS A 3 -17.24 20.22 8.61
CA LYS A 3 -16.84 18.81 8.74
C LYS A 3 -17.06 18.13 7.39
N ILE A 4 -16.00 17.96 6.61
CA ILE A 4 -16.03 17.06 5.44
C ILE A 4 -15.77 15.66 5.97
N SER A 5 -16.81 14.84 6.00
CA SER A 5 -16.76 13.40 6.29
C SER A 5 -17.10 12.62 5.03
N GLY A 6 -16.30 11.62 4.67
CA GLY A 6 -16.59 10.68 3.58
C GLY A 6 -15.91 10.95 2.24
N CYS A 7 -15.12 12.02 2.10
CA CYS A 7 -14.37 12.31 0.87
C CYS A 7 -12.93 12.76 1.18
N PHE A 8 -12.01 12.52 0.24
CA PHE A 8 -10.64 13.03 0.31
C PHE A 8 -10.62 14.55 0.20
N ARG A 9 -9.79 15.19 1.02
CA ARG A 9 -9.60 16.66 1.01
C ARG A 9 -8.84 17.16 -0.22
N SER A 10 -8.14 16.26 -0.92
CA SER A 10 -7.39 16.58 -2.14
C SER A 10 -7.17 15.32 -2.98
N MET A 11 -6.93 15.52 -4.28
CA MET A 11 -6.53 14.45 -5.19
C MET A 11 -5.20 13.81 -4.79
N GLN A 12 -4.29 14.59 -4.19
CA GLN A 12 -3.02 14.05 -3.66
C GLN A 12 -3.27 13.06 -2.53
N GLY A 13 -4.15 13.40 -1.57
CA GLY A 13 -4.52 12.49 -0.48
C GLY A 13 -5.18 11.21 -1.00
N ALA A 14 -6.05 11.33 -2.00
CA ALA A 14 -6.68 10.18 -2.66
C ALA A 14 -5.63 9.24 -3.29
N ARG A 15 -4.63 9.79 -4.01
CA ARG A 15 -3.54 9.00 -4.62
C ARG A 15 -2.68 8.30 -3.58
N ILE A 16 -2.31 8.98 -2.50
CA ILE A 16 -1.53 8.38 -1.40
C ILE A 16 -2.32 7.23 -0.78
N PHE A 17 -3.61 7.44 -0.48
CA PHE A 17 -4.48 6.40 0.05
C PHE A 17 -4.53 5.18 -0.88
N CYS A 18 -4.80 5.37 -2.17
CA CYS A 18 -4.85 4.29 -3.14
C CYS A 18 -3.52 3.54 -3.25
N ARG A 19 -2.38 4.25 -3.24
CA ARG A 19 -1.05 3.64 -3.31
C ARG A 19 -0.79 2.73 -2.10
N VAL A 20 -1.03 3.22 -0.88
CA VAL A 20 -0.82 2.44 0.35
C VAL A 20 -1.80 1.26 0.41
N ARG A 21 -3.09 1.49 0.16
CA ARG A 21 -4.12 0.46 0.25
C ARG A 21 -3.98 -0.62 -0.81
N SER A 22 -3.61 -0.27 -2.04
CA SER A 22 -3.39 -1.25 -3.11
C SER A 22 -2.21 -2.17 -2.76
N TYR A 23 -1.08 -1.62 -2.32
CA TYR A 23 0.08 -2.40 -1.87
C TYR A 23 -0.29 -3.40 -0.76
N LEU A 24 -0.92 -2.93 0.31
CA LEU A 24 -1.32 -3.79 1.43
C LEU A 24 -2.37 -4.84 1.03
N SER A 25 -3.32 -4.47 0.16
CA SER A 25 -4.33 -5.39 -0.36
C SER A 25 -3.68 -6.51 -1.18
N THR A 26 -2.73 -6.19 -2.05
CA THR A 26 -1.97 -7.17 -2.81
C THR A 26 -1.17 -8.08 -1.88
N CYS A 27 -0.40 -7.54 -0.93
CA CYS A 27 0.36 -8.35 0.04
C CYS A 27 -0.54 -9.33 0.81
N ARG A 28 -1.72 -8.88 1.25
CA ARG A 28 -2.69 -9.74 1.94
C ARG A 28 -3.22 -10.87 1.06
N LYS A 29 -3.45 -10.63 -0.23
CA LYS A 29 -3.87 -11.69 -1.18
C LYS A 29 -2.81 -12.78 -1.33
N HIS A 30 -1.54 -12.44 -1.12
CA HIS A 30 -0.41 -13.39 -1.14
C HIS A 30 -0.04 -13.90 0.27
N GLY A 31 -0.96 -13.82 1.24
CA GLY A 31 -0.76 -14.38 2.57
C GLY A 31 0.15 -13.57 3.51
N MET A 32 0.56 -12.36 3.12
CA MET A 32 1.41 -11.50 3.94
C MET A 32 0.57 -10.56 4.80
N THR A 33 0.95 -10.42 6.08
CA THR A 33 0.30 -9.47 7.00
C THR A 33 0.70 -8.02 6.67
N ALA A 34 -0.12 -7.05 7.08
CA ALA A 34 0.20 -5.63 6.88
C ALA A 34 1.51 -5.24 7.58
N THR A 35 1.78 -5.78 8.77
CA THR A 35 3.02 -5.52 9.51
C THR A 35 4.24 -6.03 8.75
N GLN A 36 4.21 -7.27 8.26
CA GLN A 36 5.31 -7.81 7.46
C GLN A 36 5.56 -7.00 6.18
N ALA A 37 4.49 -6.63 5.47
CA ALA A 37 4.60 -5.82 4.26
C ALA A 37 5.22 -4.44 4.54
N LEU A 38 4.79 -3.76 5.60
CA LEU A 38 5.34 -2.47 5.99
C LEU A 38 6.80 -2.60 6.47
N THR A 39 7.15 -3.63 7.24
CA THR A 39 8.54 -3.90 7.64
C THR A 39 9.44 -4.05 6.41
N LEU A 40 9.09 -4.91 5.45
CA LEU A 40 9.87 -5.08 4.22
C LEU A 40 10.00 -3.77 3.42
N LEU A 41 8.90 -3.01 3.32
CA LEU A 41 8.89 -1.73 2.62
C LEU A 41 9.88 -0.74 3.26
N PHE A 42 9.90 -0.62 4.59
CA PHE A 42 10.82 0.28 5.29
C PHE A 42 12.26 -0.25 5.31
N GLU A 43 12.48 -1.55 5.14
CA GLU A 43 13.80 -2.14 4.89
C GLU A 43 14.28 -1.95 3.43
N GLY A 44 13.45 -1.40 2.55
CA GLY A 44 13.78 -1.23 1.12
C GLY A 44 13.72 -2.52 0.30
N LYS A 45 13.05 -3.56 0.81
CA LYS A 45 12.91 -4.87 0.16
C LYS A 45 11.53 -5.01 -0.50
N SER A 46 11.48 -5.76 -1.60
CA SER A 46 10.22 -6.15 -2.25
C SER A 46 9.75 -7.53 -1.75
N PRO A 47 8.43 -7.75 -1.62
CA PRO A 47 7.88 -9.09 -1.41
C PRO A 47 8.28 -10.04 -2.55
N ASP A 48 8.47 -11.33 -2.23
CA ASP A 48 8.95 -12.31 -3.21
C ASP A 48 8.06 -12.42 -4.45
N PHE A 49 6.73 -12.36 -4.27
CA PHE A 49 5.77 -12.40 -5.38
C PHE A 49 5.77 -11.14 -6.27
N MET A 50 6.47 -10.06 -5.88
CA MET A 50 6.66 -8.85 -6.68
C MET A 50 8.01 -8.80 -7.39
N LYS A 51 8.91 -9.76 -7.13
CA LYS A 51 10.16 -9.86 -7.87
C LYS A 51 9.83 -10.22 -9.31
N MET A 52 10.34 -9.44 -10.26
CA MET A 52 10.29 -9.80 -11.67
C MET A 52 11.23 -10.98 -11.84
N ASP A 53 10.75 -12.08 -12.44
CA ASP A 53 11.65 -13.13 -12.91
C ASP A 53 12.63 -12.46 -13.88
N GLU A 54 13.93 -12.52 -13.58
CA GLU A 54 14.96 -12.19 -14.55
C GLU A 54 14.87 -13.22 -15.67
N ALA A 55 14.21 -12.86 -16.75
CA ALA A 55 14.17 -13.61 -18.00
C ALA A 55 15.42 -13.31 -18.85
#